data_AF-A0A2D7XQU6-F1
#
_entry.id   AF-A0A2D7XQU6-F1
#
_cell.length_a   1.000
_cell.length_b   1.000
_cell.length_c   1.000
_cell.angle_alpha   90.00
_cell.angle_beta   90.00
_cell.angle_gamma   90.00
#
_symmetry.space_group_name_H-M   'P 1'
#
loop_
_entity.id
_entity.type
_entity.pdbx_description
1 polymer ?
#
loop_
_entity_poly.entity_id
_entity_poly.type
_entity_poly.pdbx_seq_one_letter_code
_entity_poly.pdbx_strand_id
1 'polypeptide(L)'
;MNQIEFVSLATGQTAMIPASAVSSQELEFMRSAILAGGAELGMPAVELVVERPHHPEDPGKIEEGALIYFLRKPGTDGVITGAMVCWDEAYSEEAWRFVTAMQESSDVVGLGCDRPAPSVPWSAGFCTSEWAAQSPQQKRQLADLDVSLAWACV
;
A
#
# COMPACT_ATOMS: atom_id res chain seq x y z
N MET A 1 18.94 5.07 -4.21
CA MET A 1 18.06 4.13 -3.48
C MET A 1 17.47 3.21 -4.51
N ASN A 2 17.70 1.89 -4.40
CA ASN A 2 17.51 1.00 -5.55
C ASN A 2 16.47 -0.11 -5.30
N GLN A 3 15.93 -0.19 -4.09
CA GLN A 3 14.95 -1.19 -3.69
C GLN A 3 14.05 -0.69 -2.55
N ILE A 4 12.83 -1.23 -2.47
CA ILE A 4 11.87 -1.09 -1.37
C ILE A 4 11.69 -2.49 -0.75
N GLU A 5 11.69 -2.60 0.58
CA GLU A 5 11.25 -3.85 1.25
C GLU A 5 9.72 -3.89 1.27
N PHE A 6 9.13 -4.92 0.66
CA PHE A 6 7.71 -5.21 0.79
C PHE A 6 7.48 -6.28 1.85
N VAL A 7 6.48 -6.07 2.71
CA VAL A 7 6.04 -7.03 3.72
C VAL A 7 4.55 -7.34 3.52
N SER A 8 4.21 -8.62 3.37
CA SER A 8 2.82 -9.05 3.47
C SER A 8 2.47 -9.28 4.94
N LEU A 9 1.55 -8.49 5.48
CA LEU A 9 1.11 -8.66 6.87
C LEU A 9 0.26 -9.91 7.07
N ALA A 10 -0.45 -10.36 6.04
CA ALA A 10 -1.21 -11.60 6.08
C ALA A 10 -0.32 -12.85 6.20
N THR A 11 0.82 -12.90 5.50
CA THR A 11 1.66 -14.11 5.42
C THR A 11 2.99 -14.00 6.16
N GLY A 12 3.41 -12.79 6.53
CA GLY A 12 4.75 -12.50 7.06
C GLY A 12 5.86 -12.55 6.01
N GLN A 13 5.53 -12.84 4.74
CA GLN A 13 6.53 -12.92 3.68
C GLN A 13 7.08 -11.54 3.32
N THR A 14 8.36 -11.52 2.96
CA THR A 14 9.07 -10.33 2.53
C THR A 14 9.58 -10.47 1.11
N ALA A 15 9.60 -9.36 0.36
CA ALA A 15 10.23 -9.28 -0.94
C ALA A 15 11.02 -7.96 -1.06
N MET A 16 12.14 -7.98 -1.79
CA MET A 16 12.84 -6.76 -2.19
C MET A 16 12.40 -6.40 -3.59
N ILE A 17 11.78 -5.23 -3.75
CA ILE A 17 11.28 -4.74 -5.03
C ILE A 17 12.32 -3.77 -5.60
N PRO A 18 12.98 -4.06 -6.74
CA PRO A 18 13.93 -3.14 -7.35
C PRO A 18 13.23 -2.00 -8.08
N ALA A 19 13.90 -0.85 -8.23
CA ALA A 19 13.36 0.30 -8.98
C ALA A 19 13.06 -0.02 -10.45
N SER A 20 13.76 -1.00 -11.01
CA SER A 20 13.55 -1.48 -12.38
C SER A 20 12.28 -2.33 -12.57
N ALA A 21 11.52 -2.59 -11.50
CA ALA A 21 10.29 -3.36 -11.57
C ALA A 21 9.13 -2.58 -12.21
N VAL A 22 9.25 -1.26 -12.32
CA VAL A 22 8.17 -0.37 -12.79
C VAL A 22 8.72 0.56 -13.88
N SER A 23 7.97 0.77 -14.94
CA SER A 23 8.37 1.72 -16.00
C SER A 23 8.14 3.17 -15.58
N SER A 24 8.89 4.11 -16.16
CA SER A 24 8.71 5.55 -15.87
C SER A 24 7.30 6.05 -16.18
N GLN A 25 6.66 5.52 -17.24
CA GLN A 25 5.31 5.91 -17.63
C GLN A 25 4.27 5.45 -16.58
N GLU A 26 4.41 4.23 -16.07
CA GLU A 26 3.54 3.72 -15.00
C GLU A 26 3.73 4.53 -13.71
N LEU A 27 4.97 4.86 -13.35
CA LEU A 27 5.26 5.70 -12.18
C LEU A 27 4.64 7.09 -12.28
N GLU A 28 4.72 7.73 -13.45
CA GLU A 28 4.11 9.05 -13.68
C GLU A 28 2.58 9.01 -13.56
N PHE A 29 1.96 7.97 -14.10
CA PHE A 29 0.52 7.76 -13.97
C PHE A 29 0.10 7.55 -12.50
N MET A 30 0.79 6.65 -11.79
CA MET A 30 0.48 6.34 -10.39
C MET A 30 0.72 7.54 -9.47
N ARG A 31 1.79 8.31 -9.69
CA ARG A 31 2.04 9.57 -8.97
C ARG A 31 0.90 10.56 -9.17
N SER A 32 0.42 10.71 -10.40
CA SER A 32 -0.70 11.58 -10.72
C SER A 32 -1.98 11.14 -10.00
N ALA A 33 -2.26 9.83 -9.97
CA ALA A 33 -3.39 9.27 -9.25
C ALA A 33 -3.30 9.50 -7.73
N ILE A 34 -2.12 9.31 -7.14
CA ILE A 34 -1.87 9.56 -5.70
C ILE A 34 -2.06 11.03 -5.35
N LEU A 35 -1.53 11.94 -6.17
CA LEU A 35 -1.69 13.39 -5.98
C LEU A 35 -3.16 13.82 -6.09
N ALA A 36 -3.94 13.17 -6.94
CA ALA A 36 -5.38 13.39 -7.07
C ALA A 36 -6.21 12.78 -5.92
N GLY A 37 -5.60 11.99 -5.04
CA GLY A 37 -6.28 11.28 -3.94
C GLY A 37 -6.91 9.94 -4.33
N GLY A 38 -6.71 9.49 -5.57
CA GLY A 38 -7.31 8.27 -6.10
C GLY A 38 -7.57 8.33 -7.60
N ALA A 39 -7.88 7.18 -8.19
CA ALA A 39 -8.24 7.05 -9.60
C ALA A 39 -8.88 5.68 -9.89
N GLU A 40 -9.66 5.59 -10.97
CA GLU A 40 -9.94 4.29 -11.58
C GLU A 40 -8.67 3.79 -12.26
N LEU A 41 -8.14 2.67 -11.76
CA LEU A 41 -7.00 1.99 -12.37
C LEU A 41 -7.59 1.07 -13.42
N GLY A 42 -7.21 1.19 -14.70
CA GLY A 42 -7.84 0.54 -15.87
C GLY A 42 -7.99 -1.00 -15.88
N MET A 43 -7.90 -1.65 -14.72
CA MET A 43 -8.43 -2.96 -14.40
C MET A 43 -9.96 -2.90 -14.15
N PRO A 44 -10.72 -3.88 -14.65
CA PRO A 44 -12.15 -3.97 -14.36
C PRO A 44 -12.38 -4.07 -12.84
N ALA A 45 -13.20 -3.16 -12.32
CA ALA A 45 -13.67 -3.17 -10.94
C ALA A 45 -12.59 -2.95 -9.85
N VAL A 46 -11.58 -2.13 -10.12
CA VAL A 46 -10.63 -1.64 -9.10
C VAL A 46 -10.52 -0.11 -9.13
N GLU A 47 -10.70 0.51 -7.97
CA GLU A 47 -10.48 1.94 -7.74
C GLU A 47 -9.38 2.11 -6.69
N LEU A 48 -8.47 3.04 -6.94
CA LEU A 48 -7.49 3.51 -5.96
C LEU A 48 -8.13 4.60 -5.10
N VAL A 49 -8.02 4.43 -3.79
CA VAL A 49 -8.29 5.49 -2.81
C VAL A 49 -7.02 5.73 -2.04
N VAL A 50 -6.60 6.98 -1.98
CA VAL A 50 -5.48 7.38 -1.13
C VAL A 50 -6.04 8.06 0.09
N GLU A 51 -5.86 7.44 1.25
CA GLU A 51 -6.12 8.13 2.50
C GLU A 51 -4.80 8.61 3.05
N ARG A 52 -4.84 9.84 3.50
CA ARG A 52 -3.67 10.53 3.95
C ARG A 52 -3.74 10.53 5.48
N PRO A 53 -2.84 9.84 6.22
CA PRO A 53 -2.90 9.84 7.67
C PRO A 53 -2.81 11.28 8.18
N HIS A 54 -3.90 11.79 8.75
CA HIS A 54 -3.96 13.17 9.20
C HIS A 54 -3.07 13.34 10.43
N HIS A 55 -2.02 14.17 10.34
CA HIS A 55 -1.36 14.68 11.53
C HIS A 55 -2.39 15.54 12.30
N PRO A 56 -2.63 15.32 13.60
CA PRO A 56 -3.68 16.02 14.36
C PRO A 56 -3.56 17.55 14.33
N GLU A 57 -2.34 18.06 14.13
CA GLU A 57 -2.01 19.48 14.13
C GLU A 57 -1.87 20.10 12.72
N ASP A 58 -1.81 19.28 11.66
CA ASP A 58 -1.67 19.77 10.27
C ASP A 58 -2.28 18.78 9.26
N PRO A 59 -3.56 18.95 8.88
CA PRO A 59 -4.29 18.03 8.01
C PRO A 59 -3.72 17.93 6.58
N GLY A 60 -2.78 18.81 6.19
CA GLY A 60 -2.19 18.85 4.85
C GLY A 60 -0.82 18.15 4.72
N LYS A 61 -0.23 17.68 5.82
CA LYS A 61 1.20 17.32 5.90
C LYS A 61 1.60 15.93 5.39
N ILE A 62 0.72 15.22 4.71
CA ILE A 62 0.97 13.84 4.21
C ILE A 62 1.99 13.78 3.06
N GLU A 63 2.64 14.89 2.75
CA GLU A 63 3.84 14.86 1.90
C GLU A 63 5.12 14.49 2.67
N GLU A 64 5.08 14.40 4.00
CA GLU A 64 6.27 14.14 4.80
C GLU A 64 6.26 12.70 5.35
N GLY A 65 6.60 11.72 4.51
CA GLY A 65 7.26 10.50 4.99
C GLY A 65 6.54 9.16 4.94
N ALA A 66 5.19 9.13 4.89
CA ALA A 66 4.41 7.90 4.74
C ALA A 66 3.01 8.15 4.15
N LEU A 67 2.41 7.12 3.54
CA LEU A 67 1.09 7.18 2.92
C LEU A 67 0.39 5.82 2.94
N ILE A 68 -0.93 5.81 3.15
CA ILE A 68 -1.76 4.62 2.97
C ILE A 68 -2.61 4.75 1.70
N TYR A 69 -2.76 3.65 0.98
CA TYR A 69 -3.74 3.54 -0.08
C TYR A 69 -4.53 2.24 0.01
N PHE A 70 -5.69 2.26 -0.63
CA PHE A 70 -6.62 1.15 -0.72
C PHE A 70 -6.96 0.89 -2.18
N LEU A 71 -7.01 -0.38 -2.54
CA LEU A 71 -7.61 -0.87 -3.77
C LEU A 71 -8.99 -1.41 -3.41
N ARG A 72 -10.04 -0.78 -3.93
CA ARG A 72 -11.44 -1.12 -3.61
C ARG A 72 -12.25 -1.46 -4.86
N LYS A 73 -13.40 -2.09 -4.66
CA LYS A 73 -14.40 -2.26 -5.72
C LYS A 73 -15.11 -0.91 -5.98
N PRO A 74 -15.17 -0.43 -7.24
CA PRO A 74 -15.81 0.84 -7.58
C PRO A 74 -17.25 0.94 -7.09
N GLY A 75 -17.60 2.10 -6.55
CA GLY A 75 -18.97 2.38 -6.08
C GLY A 75 -19.39 1.59 -4.83
N THR A 76 -18.44 1.00 -4.11
CA THR A 76 -18.67 0.29 -2.85
C THR A 76 -17.63 0.67 -1.81
N ASP A 77 -17.94 0.41 -0.54
CA ASP A 77 -16.97 0.52 0.56
C ASP A 77 -16.08 -0.74 0.69
N GLY A 78 -16.15 -1.67 -0.27
CA GLY A 78 -15.44 -2.95 -0.25
C GLY A 78 -13.96 -2.81 -0.59
N VAL A 79 -13.11 -2.74 0.43
CA VAL A 79 -11.64 -2.79 0.31
C VAL A 79 -11.21 -4.21 -0.08
N ILE A 80 -10.51 -4.32 -1.22
CA ILE A 80 -9.88 -5.57 -1.67
C ILE A 80 -8.57 -5.76 -0.92
N THR A 81 -7.72 -4.75 -0.92
CA THR A 81 -6.42 -4.73 -0.24
C THR A 81 -6.02 -3.28 0.02
N GLY A 82 -5.07 -3.06 0.92
CA GLY A 82 -4.40 -1.78 1.02
C GLY A 82 -2.95 -1.95 1.45
N ALA A 83 -2.19 -0.87 1.36
CA ALA A 83 -0.81 -0.87 1.79
C ALA A 83 -0.42 0.49 2.39
N MET A 84 0.44 0.42 3.39
CA MET A 84 1.17 1.57 3.90
C MET A 84 2.56 1.59 3.28
N VAL A 85 2.97 2.74 2.75
CA VAL A 85 4.30 2.97 2.22
C VAL A 85 4.97 4.04 3.08
N CYS A 86 6.22 3.81 3.49
CA CYS A 86 6.98 4.73 4.31
C CYS A 86 8.38 4.93 3.71
N TRP A 87 8.81 6.18 3.61
CA TRP A 87 10.11 6.59 3.08
C TRP A 87 10.88 7.53 4.03
N ASP A 88 10.31 7.91 5.16
CA ASP A 88 10.95 8.70 6.20
C ASP A 88 11.01 7.94 7.52
N GLU A 89 12.23 7.78 8.04
CA GLU A 89 12.51 7.07 9.28
C GLU A 89 11.74 7.67 10.47
N ALA A 90 11.47 8.97 10.46
CA ALA A 90 10.73 9.66 11.53
C ALA A 90 9.30 9.12 11.71
N TYR A 91 8.70 8.56 10.65
CA TYR A 91 7.33 8.06 10.65
C TYR A 91 7.25 6.53 10.62
N SER A 92 8.37 5.82 10.46
CA SER A 92 8.41 4.37 10.24
C SER A 92 7.69 3.57 11.34
N GLU A 93 7.98 3.86 12.61
CA GLU A 93 7.36 3.16 13.74
C GLU A 93 5.84 3.42 13.84
N GLU A 94 5.39 4.65 13.60
CA GLU A 94 3.97 5.01 13.66
C GLU A 94 3.19 4.40 12.49
N ALA A 95 3.73 4.53 11.27
CA ALA A 95 3.15 3.94 10.06
C ALA A 95 3.04 2.42 10.19
N TRP A 96 4.06 1.77 10.77
CA TRP A 96 4.05 0.32 11.03
C TRP A 96 2.96 -0.10 12.01
N ARG A 97 2.82 0.62 13.14
CA ARG A 97 1.74 0.36 14.11
C ARG A 97 0.36 0.55 13.50
N PHE A 98 0.21 1.57 12.66
CA PHE A 98 -1.06 1.84 11.98
C PHE A 98 -1.45 0.69 11.05
N VAL A 99 -0.55 0.28 10.16
CA VAL A 99 -0.86 -0.76 9.16
C VAL A 99 -1.03 -2.15 9.77
N THR A 100 -0.30 -2.47 10.84
CA THR A 100 -0.49 -3.70 11.61
C THR A 100 -1.85 -3.72 12.32
N ALA A 101 -2.25 -2.62 12.97
CA ALA A 101 -3.59 -2.49 13.55
C ALA A 101 -4.70 -2.65 12.50
N MET A 102 -4.49 -2.16 11.28
CA MET A 102 -5.42 -2.37 10.16
C MET A 102 -5.55 -3.85 9.80
N GLN A 103 -4.44 -4.59 9.68
CA GLN A 103 -4.48 -6.05 9.44
C GLN A 103 -5.13 -6.80 10.61
N GLU A 104 -4.84 -6.45 11.86
CA GLU A 104 -5.45 -7.08 13.04
C GLU A 104 -6.96 -6.82 13.13
N SER A 105 -7.42 -5.67 12.66
CA SER A 105 -8.85 -5.33 12.55
C SER A 105 -9.55 -5.98 11.36
N SER A 106 -8.78 -6.52 10.40
CA SER A 106 -9.31 -7.21 9.24
C SER A 106 -9.86 -8.59 9.62
N ASP A 107 -10.60 -9.18 8.69
CA ASP A 107 -11.10 -10.55 8.78
C ASP A 107 -10.07 -11.63 8.41
N VAL A 108 -8.81 -11.23 8.16
CA VAL A 108 -7.70 -12.12 7.83
C VAL A 108 -6.65 -12.06 8.94
N VAL A 109 -6.20 -13.23 9.40
CA VAL A 109 -5.14 -13.32 10.42
C VAL A 109 -3.82 -12.77 9.86
N GLY A 110 -3.23 -11.80 10.56
CA GLY A 110 -1.95 -11.21 10.20
C GLY A 110 -0.75 -11.93 10.83
N LEU A 111 -0.03 -12.74 10.06
CA LEU A 111 1.19 -13.41 10.53
C LEU A 111 2.44 -12.52 10.52
N GLY A 112 2.37 -11.36 9.87
CA GLY A 112 3.46 -10.40 9.75
C GLY A 112 3.41 -9.25 10.75
N CYS A 113 2.48 -9.25 11.72
CA CYS A 113 2.28 -8.10 12.61
C CYS A 113 3.28 -8.04 13.78
N ASP A 114 3.81 -9.18 14.23
CA ASP A 114 4.67 -9.27 15.43
C ASP A 114 6.12 -8.81 15.23
N ARG A 115 6.50 -8.41 14.02
CA ARG A 115 7.88 -7.98 13.70
C ARG A 115 8.04 -6.46 13.87
N PRO A 116 9.29 -5.96 14.04
CA PRO A 116 9.56 -4.53 13.98
C PRO A 116 9.38 -3.97 12.56
N ALA A 117 9.20 -2.65 12.49
CA ALA A 117 9.17 -1.90 11.24
C ALA A 117 10.46 -2.14 10.43
N PRO A 118 10.37 -2.33 9.10
CA PRO A 118 11.56 -2.38 8.25
C PRO A 118 12.31 -1.05 8.22
N SER A 119 13.54 -1.06 7.73
CA SER A 119 14.24 0.18 7.39
C SER A 119 13.61 0.84 6.17
N VAL A 120 13.47 2.17 6.19
CA VAL A 120 12.89 2.88 5.04
C VAL A 120 13.79 2.80 3.80
N PRO A 121 13.23 2.75 2.57
CA PRO A 121 11.81 2.73 2.28
C PRO A 121 11.21 1.32 2.35
N TRP A 122 9.97 1.23 2.82
CA TRP A 122 9.22 -0.01 2.86
C TRP A 122 7.76 0.17 2.45
N SER A 123 7.14 -0.94 2.04
CA SER A 123 5.71 -1.07 1.81
C SER A 123 5.18 -2.27 2.60
N ALA A 124 4.06 -2.12 3.28
CA ALA A 124 3.41 -3.18 4.03
C ALA A 124 1.97 -3.32 3.57
N GLY A 125 1.65 -4.46 2.95
CA GLY A 125 0.32 -4.77 2.44
C GLY A 125 -0.51 -5.54 3.46
N PHE A 126 -1.76 -5.12 3.66
CA PHE A 126 -2.76 -5.87 4.42
C PHE A 126 -3.89 -6.35 3.49
N CYS A 127 -4.43 -7.53 3.79
CA CYS A 127 -5.42 -8.18 2.96
C CYS A 127 -6.75 -8.36 3.70
N THR A 128 -7.86 -8.31 2.96
CA THR A 128 -9.21 -8.62 3.46
C THR A 128 -9.72 -9.96 2.89
N SER A 129 -10.90 -10.42 3.31
CA SER A 129 -11.56 -11.57 2.64
C SER A 129 -11.81 -11.34 1.16
N GLU A 130 -11.98 -10.09 0.73
CA GLU A 130 -12.16 -9.74 -0.67
C GLU A 130 -10.90 -10.03 -1.49
N TRP A 131 -9.71 -9.78 -0.93
CA TRP A 131 -8.46 -10.27 -1.51
C TRP A 131 -8.45 -11.79 -1.62
N ALA A 132 -8.82 -12.49 -0.55
CA ALA A 132 -8.81 -13.95 -0.50
C ALA A 132 -9.69 -14.56 -1.61
N ALA A 133 -10.83 -13.93 -1.91
CA ALA A 133 -11.77 -14.31 -2.95
C ALA A 133 -11.29 -14.06 -4.39
N GLN A 134 -10.23 -13.26 -4.60
CA GLN A 134 -9.72 -12.99 -5.94
C GLN A 134 -9.10 -14.24 -6.60
N SER A 135 -9.26 -14.34 -7.92
CA SER A 135 -8.59 -15.38 -8.71
C SER A 135 -7.07 -15.19 -8.71
N PRO A 136 -6.27 -16.25 -9.00
CA PRO A 136 -4.82 -16.13 -9.11
C PRO A 136 -4.33 -15.11 -10.15
N GLN A 137 -5.13 -14.85 -11.20
CA GLN A 137 -4.81 -13.82 -12.19
C GLN A 137 -5.00 -12.41 -11.60
N GLN A 138 -6.15 -12.16 -10.95
CA GLN A 138 -6.43 -10.87 -10.31
C GLN A 138 -5.44 -10.56 -9.19
N LYS A 139 -5.09 -11.55 -8.36
CA LYS A 139 -4.07 -11.39 -7.30
C LYS A 139 -2.72 -10.93 -7.87
N ARG A 140 -2.31 -11.47 -9.02
CA ARG A 140 -1.08 -11.03 -9.71
C ARG A 140 -1.19 -9.59 -10.19
N GLN A 141 -2.28 -9.24 -10.87
CA GLN A 141 -2.48 -7.88 -11.36
C GLN A 141 -2.53 -6.84 -10.22
N LEU A 142 -3.20 -7.17 -9.11
CA LEU A 142 -3.22 -6.32 -7.94
C LEU A 142 -1.84 -6.19 -7.27
N ALA A 143 -1.06 -7.27 -7.23
CA ALA A 143 0.32 -7.21 -6.74
C ALA A 143 1.21 -6.33 -7.63
N ASP A 144 1.03 -6.38 -8.95
CA ASP A 144 1.76 -5.51 -9.89
C ASP A 144 1.37 -4.03 -9.70
N LEU A 145 0.09 -3.76 -9.42
CA LEU A 145 -0.38 -2.41 -9.04
C LEU A 145 0.23 -1.95 -7.72
N ASP A 146 0.25 -2.80 -6.70
CA ASP A 146 0.79 -2.50 -5.37
C ASP A 146 2.29 -2.15 -5.46
N VAL A 147 3.05 -2.90 -6.25
CA VAL A 147 4.45 -2.61 -6.59
C VAL A 147 4.59 -1.22 -7.25
N SER A 148 3.72 -0.90 -8.21
CA SER A 148 3.75 0.37 -8.93
C SER A 148 3.39 1.56 -8.03
N LEU A 149 2.39 1.39 -7.16
CA LEU A 149 1.95 2.39 -6.19
C LEU A 149 3.01 2.62 -5.11
N ALA A 150 3.64 1.55 -4.61
CA ALA A 150 4.73 1.65 -3.65
C ALA A 150 5.89 2.49 -4.20
N TRP A 151 6.34 2.23 -5.43
CA TRP A 151 7.37 3.05 -6.04
C TRP A 151 6.94 4.46 -6.41
N ALA A 152 5.66 4.68 -6.71
CA ALA A 152 5.15 6.00 -7.01
C ALA A 152 5.19 6.94 -5.79
N CYS A 153 5.12 6.39 -4.57
CA CYS A 153 5.21 7.15 -3.32
C CYS A 153 6.63 7.61 -2.98
N VAL A 154 7.65 6.96 -3.57
CA VAL A 154 9.06 7.07 -3.15
C VAL A 154 9.91 7.79 -4.20
#